data_AF-A0A954WN58-F1
#
_entry.id   AF-A0A954WN58-F1
#
_cell.length_a   1.000
_cell.length_b   1.000
_cell.length_c   1.000
_cell.angle_alpha   90.00
_cell.angle_beta   90.00
_cell.angle_gamma   90.00
#
_symmetry.space_group_name_H-M   'P 1'
#
loop_
_entity.id
_entity.type
_entity.pdbx_description
1 polymer ?
#
loop_
_entity_poly.entity_id
_entity_poly.type
_entity_poly.pdbx_seq_one_letter_code
_entity_poly.pdbx_strand_id
1 'polypeptide(L)'
;MWASKLLHLEDRVGYFHRGDAPHVFDGIDTVHVKNAFDLFDLGHGYVAEEDRVLSDMNQAIRHGATPRDRRLAERFHAGRTFWELDVD
;
A
#
# COMPACT_ATOMS: atom_id res chain seq x y z
N MET A 1 -8.49 15.04 -6.80
CA MET A 1 -8.18 14.57 -5.43
C MET A 1 -8.58 15.56 -4.34
N TRP A 2 -8.29 16.86 -4.48
CA TRP A 2 -8.82 17.93 -3.61
C TRP A 2 -10.35 17.89 -3.40
N ALA A 3 -11.09 17.51 -4.45
CA ALA A 3 -12.55 17.37 -4.40
C ALA A 3 -13.04 16.34 -3.37
N SER A 4 -12.30 15.26 -3.10
CA SER A 4 -12.72 14.27 -2.09
C SER A 4 -12.63 14.84 -0.68
N LYS A 5 -11.53 15.53 -0.36
CA LYS A 5 -11.35 16.20 0.93
C LYS A 5 -12.35 17.34 1.12
N LEU A 6 -12.68 18.05 0.04
CA LEU A 6 -13.72 19.08 0.02
C LEU A 6 -15.14 18.52 0.23
N LEU A 7 -15.43 17.30 -0.25
CA LEU A 7 -16.76 16.69 -0.18
C LEU A 7 -16.97 15.77 1.03
N HIS A 8 -15.91 15.12 1.49
CA HIS A 8 -15.98 14.04 2.49
C HIS A 8 -15.15 14.31 3.74
N LEU A 9 -14.46 15.46 3.82
CA LEU A 9 -13.55 15.85 4.90
C LEU A 9 -12.35 14.91 5.13
N GLU A 10 -12.32 13.77 4.43
CA GLU A 10 -11.30 12.75 4.50
C GLU A 10 -10.63 12.57 3.13
N ASP A 11 -9.36 12.18 3.17
CA ASP A 11 -8.66 11.73 1.98
C ASP A 11 -9.25 10.37 1.52
N ARG A 12 -9.23 10.09 0.21
CA ARG A 12 -9.73 8.79 -0.27
C ARG A 12 -8.85 7.68 0.29
N VAL A 13 -9.47 6.58 0.70
CA VAL A 13 -8.74 5.35 1.04
C VAL A 13 -7.84 4.96 -0.14
N GLY A 14 -6.57 4.71 0.15
CA GLY A 14 -5.56 4.39 -0.87
C GLY A 14 -4.92 5.61 -1.55
N TYR A 15 -5.30 6.84 -1.18
CA TYR A 15 -4.60 8.04 -1.60
C TYR A 15 -3.58 8.46 -0.56
N PHE A 16 -2.30 8.33 -0.90
CA PHE A 16 -1.17 8.76 -0.09
C PHE A 16 -0.39 9.81 -0.89
N HIS A 17 -0.14 11.00 -0.31
CA HIS A 17 0.75 11.94 -0.98
C HIS A 17 2.17 11.36 -0.96
N ARG A 18 2.97 11.71 -1.97
CA ARG A 18 4.37 11.28 -2.03
C ARG A 18 5.12 11.74 -0.77
N GLY A 19 5.46 10.80 0.10
CA GLY A 19 6.16 11.04 1.36
C GLY A 19 5.34 10.79 2.63
N ASP A 20 4.01 10.60 2.52
CA ASP A 20 3.17 10.23 3.65
C ASP A 20 3.24 8.71 3.91
N ALA A 21 3.24 8.31 5.18
CA ALA A 21 3.11 6.90 5.56
C ALA A 21 1.67 6.39 5.33
N PRO A 22 1.48 5.09 5.05
CA PRO A 22 0.14 4.53 4.92
C PRO A 22 -0.63 4.63 6.23
N HIS A 23 -1.97 4.68 6.14
CA HIS A 23 -2.81 4.46 7.31
C HIS A 23 -2.69 3.00 7.75
N VAL A 24 -2.19 2.77 8.96
CA VAL A 24 -2.05 1.42 9.53
C VAL A 24 -3.25 1.11 10.42
N PHE A 25 -3.92 -0.01 10.15
CA PHE A 25 -5.04 -0.51 10.96
C PHE A 25 -4.56 -1.50 12.01
N ASP A 26 -5.10 -1.41 13.22
CA ASP A 26 -4.74 -2.33 14.31
C ASP A 26 -5.23 -3.76 14.01
N GLY A 27 -4.35 -4.74 14.22
CA GLY A 27 -4.65 -6.15 13.97
C GLY A 27 -4.67 -6.55 12.49
N ILE A 28 -4.32 -5.65 11.57
CA ILE A 28 -4.23 -5.93 10.14
C ILE A 28 -2.83 -5.59 9.64
N ASP A 29 -2.16 -6.58 9.04
CA ASP A 29 -0.90 -6.35 8.35
C ASP A 29 -1.09 -5.37 7.19
N THR A 30 -0.48 -4.18 7.32
CA THR A 30 -0.54 -3.13 6.31
C THR A 30 0.70 -3.21 5.40
N VAL A 31 0.49 -3.42 4.10
CA VAL A 31 1.56 -3.43 3.09
C VAL A 31 1.48 -2.17 2.23
N HIS A 32 2.56 -1.39 2.20
CA HIS A 32 2.75 -0.24 1.34
C HIS A 32 3.54 -0.64 0.10
N VAL A 33 2.94 -0.44 -1.07
CA VAL A 33 3.60 -0.70 -2.36
C VAL A 33 4.30 0.57 -2.81
N LYS A 34 5.63 0.54 -2.83
CA LYS A 34 6.47 1.70 -3.17
C LYS A 34 6.85 1.65 -4.64
N ASN A 35 7.03 2.82 -5.26
CA ASN A 35 7.55 3.02 -6.61
C ASN A 35 6.67 2.50 -7.75
N ALA A 36 5.45 2.09 -7.44
CA ALA A 36 4.61 1.38 -8.38
C ALA A 36 3.82 2.32 -9.29
N PHE A 37 3.21 3.39 -8.75
CA PHE A 37 2.20 4.15 -9.49
C PHE A 37 2.07 5.59 -8.97
N ASP A 38 2.25 6.59 -9.84
CA ASP A 38 1.69 7.91 -9.60
C ASP A 38 0.25 7.94 -10.12
N LEU A 39 -0.71 8.16 -9.22
CA LEU A 39 -2.13 8.30 -9.57
C LEU A 39 -2.38 9.47 -10.54
N PHE A 40 -1.47 10.43 -10.60
CA PHE A 40 -1.49 11.55 -11.54
C PHE A 40 -0.86 11.24 -12.89
N ASP A 41 -0.01 10.21 -13.00
CA ASP A 41 0.76 10.01 -14.22
C ASP A 41 -0.08 9.52 -15.40
N LEU A 42 -1.24 8.87 -15.20
CA LEU A 42 -2.15 8.55 -16.32
C LEU A 42 -3.55 8.00 -15.93
N GLY A 43 -4.07 8.28 -14.72
CA GLY A 43 -5.44 7.87 -14.34
C GLY A 43 -5.71 6.36 -14.31
N HIS A 44 -4.67 5.54 -14.51
CA HIS A 44 -4.70 4.09 -14.66
C HIS A 44 -3.54 3.42 -13.90
N GLY A 45 -3.15 3.97 -12.75
CA GLY A 45 -2.23 3.29 -11.82
C GLY A 45 -2.93 2.08 -11.20
N TYR A 46 -3.11 1.01 -11.99
CA TYR A 46 -3.70 -0.23 -11.52
C TYR A 46 -2.64 -1.03 -10.77
N VAL A 47 -2.73 -0.96 -9.44
CA VAL A 47 -2.04 -1.89 -8.53
C VAL A 47 -2.28 -3.36 -8.92
N ALA A 48 -3.40 -3.64 -9.58
CA ALA A 48 -3.78 -4.97 -10.05
C ALA A 48 -3.04 -5.46 -11.31
N GLU A 49 -2.22 -4.63 -11.97
CA GLU A 49 -1.41 -5.04 -13.13
C GLU A 49 0.06 -5.31 -12.76
N GLU A 50 0.45 -5.06 -11.50
CA GLU A 50 1.83 -5.26 -11.06
C GLU A 50 2.06 -6.70 -10.59
N ASP A 51 2.92 -7.42 -11.31
CA ASP A 51 3.19 -8.85 -11.10
C ASP A 51 3.68 -9.16 -9.67
N ARG A 52 4.49 -8.28 -9.06
CA ARG A 52 5.03 -8.49 -7.71
C ARG A 52 3.93 -8.29 -6.67
N VAL A 53 3.01 -7.34 -6.85
CA VAL A 53 1.83 -7.17 -6.01
C VAL A 53 0.91 -8.39 -6.13
N LEU A 54 0.60 -8.82 -7.35
CA LEU A 54 -0.25 -10.01 -7.56
C LEU A 54 0.38 -11.28 -6.97
N SER A 55 1.69 -11.45 -7.14
CA SER A 55 2.45 -12.56 -6.57
C SER A 55 2.44 -12.52 -5.04
N ASP A 56 2.66 -11.34 -4.45
CA ASP A 56 2.63 -11.11 -3.00
C ASP A 56 1.25 -11.43 -2.40
N MET A 57 0.18 -10.96 -3.07
CA MET A 57 -1.21 -11.28 -2.69
C MET A 57 -1.49 -12.77 -2.83
N ASN A 58 -1.02 -13.41 -3.91
CA ASN A 58 -1.20 -14.84 -4.13
C ASN A 58 -0.52 -15.68 -3.03
N GLN A 59 0.68 -15.29 -2.59
CA GLN A 59 1.37 -15.94 -1.47
C GLN A 59 0.57 -15.83 -0.17
N ALA A 60 0.07 -14.63 0.15
CA ALA A 60 -0.75 -14.43 1.34
C ALA A 60 -2.05 -15.26 1.30
N ILE A 61 -2.77 -15.22 0.18
CA ILE A 61 -4.07 -15.88 0.05
C ILE A 61 -3.95 -17.40 0.00
N ARG A 62 -3.00 -17.95 -0.78
CA ARG A 62 -2.90 -19.41 -0.97
C ARG A 62 -2.20 -20.11 0.19
N HIS A 63 -1.26 -19.44 0.84
CA HIS A 63 -0.38 -20.08 1.81
C HIS A 63 -0.52 -19.52 3.23
N GLY A 64 -1.35 -18.48 3.43
CA GLY A 64 -1.44 -17.80 4.72
C GLY A 64 -0.11 -17.17 5.12
N ALA A 65 0.76 -16.88 4.14
CA ALA A 65 2.11 -16.39 4.38
C ALA A 65 2.05 -14.99 4.99
N THR A 66 2.67 -14.82 6.16
CA THR A 66 2.78 -13.51 6.80
C THR A 66 3.66 -12.58 5.96
N PRO A 67 3.62 -11.25 6.18
CA PRO A 67 4.56 -10.34 5.53
C PRO A 67 6.03 -10.72 5.71
N ARG A 68 6.38 -11.28 6.88
CA ARG A 68 7.74 -11.76 7.17
C ARG A 68 8.11 -12.99 6.34
N ASP A 69 7.18 -13.93 6.15
CA ASP A 69 7.39 -15.12 5.30
C ASP A 69 7.60 -14.73 3.83
N ARG A 70 6.92 -13.65 3.39
CA ARG A 70 7.04 -13.05 2.06
C ARG A 70 8.25 -12.11 1.93
N ARG A 71 9.08 -12.00 2.98
CA ARG A 71 10.31 -11.20 3.04
C ARG A 71 10.09 -9.71 2.75
N LEU A 72 8.93 -9.19 3.12
CA LEU A 72 8.64 -7.76 3.02
C LEU A 72 9.47 -6.98 4.05
N ALA A 73 9.83 -5.74 3.71
CA ALA A 73 10.65 -4.92 4.58
C ALA A 73 9.80 -4.29 5.68
N GLU A 74 10.09 -4.57 6.94
CA GLU A 74 9.40 -3.95 8.06
C GLU A 74 9.79 -2.46 8.19
N ARG A 75 8.81 -1.63 8.51
CA ARG A 75 8.95 -0.19 8.72
C ARG A 75 8.17 0.27 9.94
N PHE A 76 8.67 1.33 10.56
CA PHE A 76 8.05 1.94 11.73
C PHE A 76 7.89 3.44 11.50
N HIS A 77 6.66 3.94 11.65
CA HIS A 77 6.34 5.36 11.50
C HIS A 77 5.25 5.76 12.50
N ALA A 78 5.46 6.88 13.20
CA ALA A 78 4.49 7.46 14.14
C ALA A 78 3.90 6.45 15.15
N GLY A 79 4.72 5.52 15.67
CA GLY A 79 4.26 4.52 16.64
C GLY A 79 3.64 3.26 16.04
N ARG A 80 3.56 3.15 14.72
CA ARG A 80 2.91 2.03 14.01
C ARG A 80 3.89 1.31 13.10
N THR A 81 3.73 -0.01 13.00
CA THR A 81 4.50 -0.88 12.10
C THR A 81 3.73 -1.14 10.82
N PHE A 82 4.40 -1.09 9.68
CA PHE A 82 3.88 -1.52 8.39
C PHE A 82 4.98 -2.22 7.58
N TRP A 83 4.61 -2.81 6.45
CA TRP A 83 5.50 -3.55 5.58
C TRP A 83 5.63 -2.85 4.24
N GLU A 84 6.81 -2.90 3.63
CA GLU A 84 7.04 -2.35 2.30
C GLU A 84 7.29 -3.45 1.28
N LEU A 85 6.59 -3.33 0.15
CA LEU A 85 6.85 -4.03 -1.09
C LEU A 85 7.40 -3.00 -2.09
N ASP A 86 8.67 -3.12 -2.42
CA ASP A 86 9.27 -2.33 -3.50
C ASP A 86 9.01 -3.04 -4.82
N VAL A 87 8.54 -2.30 -5.84
CA VAL A 87 8.32 -2.86 -7.19
C VAL A 87 9.30 -2.35 -8.24
N ASP A 88 10.22 -1.45 -7.89
CA ASP A 88 11.37 -1.08 -8.73
C ASP A 88 12.43 -2.19 -8.83
#